data_AF-A0A0C9MG88-F1
#
_entry.id   AF-A0A0C9MG88-F1
#
_cell.length_a   1.000
_cell.length_b   1.000
_cell.length_c   1.000
_cell.angle_alpha   90.00
_cell.angle_beta   90.00
_cell.angle_gamma   90.00
#
_symmetry.space_group_name_H-M   'P 1'
#
loop_
_entity.id
_entity.type
_entity.pdbx_description
1 polymer ?
#
loop_
_entity_poly.entity_id
_entity_poly.type
_entity_poly.pdbx_seq_one_letter_code
_entity_poly.pdbx_strand_id
1 'polypeptide(L)'
;MGAQTSKVARKLPTKARPETLHNIPNESPSTLGSMANAASEIKTDFIEQESRDPQLHENLKSLGPVTIQPTITKMRPSDTMLKIMKQRKEAEENELRGHTVTENNMSIDSLFTLLEQRKRLQPGEIDKPETRQAILQKYKIDEPTLSTLLKYYNTMAIMPPAIDDKEERRMSVWVTDKVDWENQVRLVDQRNQAIKKARQEALKDNNRAKKGKEDSKEDQALKDLFDESY
;
A
#
# COMPACT_ATOMS: atom_id res chain seq x y z
N MET A 1 36.64 3.13 -49.33
CA MET A 1 37.35 4.41 -49.30
C MET A 1 36.46 5.42 -50.02
N GLY A 2 35.84 6.47 -49.47
CA GLY A 2 35.75 7.10 -48.16
C GLY A 2 34.68 8.19 -48.29
N ALA A 3 33.97 8.50 -47.20
CA ALA A 3 32.81 9.40 -47.17
C ALA A 3 33.14 10.85 -47.54
N GLN A 4 32.29 11.49 -48.36
CA GLN A 4 32.22 12.95 -48.47
C GLN A 4 30.92 13.46 -47.85
N THR A 5 31.01 13.92 -46.60
CA THR A 5 29.94 14.68 -45.93
C THR A 5 30.14 16.18 -46.22
N SER A 6 29.29 16.77 -47.04
CA SER A 6 29.27 18.22 -47.27
C SER A 6 28.70 18.95 -46.03
N LYS A 7 29.59 19.47 -45.18
CA LYS A 7 29.21 20.30 -44.03
C LYS A 7 28.85 21.71 -44.51
N VAL A 8 27.56 21.97 -44.75
CA VAL A 8 27.05 23.34 -44.89
C VAL A 8 27.00 23.97 -43.50
N ALA A 9 27.94 24.87 -43.22
CA ALA A 9 27.95 25.69 -42.01
C ALA A 9 26.76 26.68 -42.06
N ARG A 10 25.71 26.40 -41.30
CA ARG A 10 24.57 27.31 -41.13
C ARG A 10 25.03 28.55 -40.35
N LYS A 11 25.15 29.69 -41.04
CA LYS A 11 25.41 31.00 -40.38
C LYS A 11 24.14 31.44 -39.66
N LEU A 12 24.24 31.67 -38.35
CA LEU A 12 23.17 32.30 -37.57
C LEU A 12 22.97 33.75 -38.05
N PRO A 13 21.73 34.22 -38.26
CA PRO A 13 21.47 35.61 -38.59
C PRO A 13 21.78 36.51 -37.39
N THR A 14 22.68 37.48 -37.58
CA THR A 14 23.13 38.44 -36.57
C THR A 14 22.20 39.65 -36.42
N LYS A 15 21.20 39.79 -37.31
CA LYS A 15 20.18 40.84 -37.26
C LYS A 15 18.82 40.22 -36.96
N ALA A 16 18.16 40.71 -35.92
CA ALA A 16 16.80 40.30 -35.57
C ALA A 16 15.86 40.56 -36.75
N ARG A 17 15.01 39.58 -37.10
CA ARG A 17 14.00 39.77 -38.14
C ARG A 17 12.93 40.73 -37.64
N PRO A 18 12.48 41.71 -38.45
CA PRO A 18 11.47 42.70 -38.05
C PRO A 18 10.14 42.04 -37.66
N GLU A 19 9.82 40.89 -38.26
CA GLU A 19 8.68 40.02 -37.94
C GLU A 19 8.64 39.58 -36.46
N THR A 20 9.82 39.44 -35.81
CA THR A 20 9.94 38.96 -34.42
C THR A 20 9.90 40.07 -33.38
N LEU A 21 10.03 41.33 -33.79
CA LEU A 21 9.94 42.50 -32.89
C LEU A 21 8.48 42.85 -32.53
N HIS A 22 7.49 42.34 -33.28
CA HIS A 22 6.07 42.61 -33.02
C HIS A 22 5.47 41.70 -31.92
N ASN A 23 6.18 40.63 -31.53
CA ASN A 23 5.77 39.69 -30.47
C ASN A 23 6.79 39.73 -29.33
N ILE A 24 7.16 40.92 -28.88
CA ILE A 24 7.86 41.06 -27.60
C ILE A 24 6.83 40.71 -26.51
N PRO A 25 7.07 39.70 -25.66
CA PRO A 25 6.21 39.45 -24.53
C PRO A 25 6.31 40.65 -23.58
N ASN A 26 5.23 41.45 -23.52
CA ASN A 26 5.15 42.63 -22.65
C ASN A 26 5.00 42.25 -21.17
N GLU A 27 4.59 41.02 -20.89
CA GLU A 27 4.30 40.55 -19.54
C GLU A 27 5.05 39.24 -19.29
N SER A 28 6.14 39.38 -18.56
CA SER A 28 6.86 38.31 -17.89
C SER A 28 6.81 38.60 -16.39
N PRO A 29 6.93 37.59 -15.52
CA PRO A 29 7.00 37.83 -14.07
C PRO A 29 8.13 38.79 -13.68
N SER A 30 9.14 38.99 -14.53
CA SER A 30 10.21 39.98 -14.35
C SER A 30 9.87 41.41 -14.82
N THR A 31 8.78 41.62 -15.57
CA THR A 31 8.34 42.93 -16.10
C THR A 31 7.07 43.46 -15.43
N LEU A 32 6.42 42.66 -14.57
CA LEU A 32 5.44 43.11 -13.57
C LEU A 32 6.15 43.96 -12.50
N GLY A 33 6.61 45.15 -12.90
CA GLY A 33 7.36 46.06 -12.05
C GLY A 33 6.56 46.52 -10.83
N SER A 34 7.23 46.52 -9.67
CA SER A 34 6.95 47.23 -8.42
C SER A 34 5.58 47.03 -7.73
N MET A 35 4.48 46.80 -8.45
CA MET A 35 3.14 46.65 -7.85
C MET A 35 2.87 45.26 -7.27
N ALA A 36 3.69 44.25 -7.60
CA ALA A 36 3.57 42.90 -7.04
C ALA A 36 4.00 42.80 -5.56
N ASN A 37 4.65 43.84 -5.03
CA ASN A 37 5.17 43.86 -3.65
C ASN A 37 4.23 44.58 -2.67
N ALA A 38 2.91 44.46 -2.85
CA ALA A 38 1.95 44.86 -1.81
C ALA A 38 1.96 43.89 -0.61
N ALA A 39 2.47 42.67 -0.81
CA ALA A 39 2.86 41.78 0.27
C ALA A 39 4.34 42.03 0.62
N SER A 40 4.60 43.02 1.48
CA SER A 40 5.94 43.32 1.96
C SER A 40 6.32 42.36 3.10
N GLU A 41 7.52 41.78 3.04
CA GLU A 41 8.09 40.99 4.15
C GLU A 41 8.27 41.84 5.43
N ILE A 42 8.31 43.16 5.27
CA ILE A 42 8.45 44.16 6.33
C ILE A 42 7.09 44.80 6.58
N LYS A 43 6.65 44.85 7.85
CA LYS A 43 5.46 45.60 8.23
C LYS A 43 5.70 47.08 7.97
N THR A 44 5.05 47.62 6.95
CA THR A 44 5.01 49.06 6.71
C THR A 44 4.07 49.73 7.71
N ASP A 45 4.23 51.03 7.94
CA ASP A 45 3.41 51.80 8.91
C ASP A 45 1.89 51.64 8.67
N PHE A 46 1.50 51.44 7.41
CA PHE A 46 0.12 51.15 7.01
C PHE A 46 -0.39 49.81 7.59
N ILE A 47 0.41 48.74 7.49
CA ILE A 47 0.08 47.41 8.04
C ILE A 47 -0.01 47.45 9.57
N GLU A 48 0.85 48.26 10.23
CA GLU A 48 0.79 48.41 11.68
C GLU A 48 -0.47 49.12 12.16
N GLN A 49 -0.90 50.19 11.47
CA GLN A 49 -2.16 50.88 11.76
C GLN A 49 -3.37 49.97 11.53
N GLU A 50 -3.40 49.25 10.40
CA GLU A 50 -4.48 48.33 10.07
C GLU A 50 -4.56 47.18 11.08
N SER A 51 -3.44 46.67 11.58
CA SER A 51 -3.41 45.62 12.61
C SER A 51 -4.00 46.03 13.97
N ARG A 52 -4.12 47.35 14.22
CA ARG A 52 -4.73 47.91 15.44
C ARG A 52 -6.22 48.19 15.28
N ASP A 53 -6.79 47.99 14.08
CA ASP A 53 -8.21 48.20 13.84
C ASP A 53 -9.03 47.04 14.44
N PRO A 54 -9.91 47.30 15.44
CA PRO A 54 -10.77 46.28 16.03
C PRO A 54 -11.80 45.71 15.04
N GLN A 55 -12.06 46.39 13.91
CA GLN A 55 -13.01 45.95 12.88
C GLN A 55 -12.34 45.31 11.66
N LEU A 56 -11.02 45.13 11.68
CA LEU A 56 -10.26 44.56 10.57
C LEU A 56 -10.86 43.23 10.06
N HIS A 57 -11.22 42.34 11.00
CA HIS A 57 -11.78 41.04 10.65
C HIS A 57 -13.16 41.11 10.00
N GLU A 58 -13.99 42.10 10.34
CA GLU A 58 -15.29 42.32 9.70
C GLU A 58 -15.10 42.87 8.28
N ASN A 59 -14.17 43.81 8.11
CA ASN A 59 -13.82 44.38 6.82
C ASN A 59 -13.24 43.33 5.86
N LEU A 60 -12.34 42.44 6.33
CA LEU A 60 -11.80 41.35 5.52
C LEU A 60 -12.87 40.32 5.10
N LYS A 61 -13.83 40.02 5.97
CA LYS A 61 -14.97 39.15 5.64
C LYS A 61 -15.87 39.78 4.57
N SER A 62 -16.04 41.11 4.61
CA SER A 62 -16.86 41.86 3.65
C SER A 62 -16.27 41.89 2.23
N LEU A 63 -14.94 41.87 2.12
CA LEU A 63 -14.22 41.91 0.84
C LEU A 63 -14.29 40.57 0.08
N GLY A 64 -14.47 39.45 0.79
CA GLY A 64 -14.56 38.12 0.20
C GLY A 64 -13.24 37.67 -0.46
N PRO A 65 -13.23 36.48 -1.09
CA PRO A 65 -12.05 35.97 -1.77
C PRO A 65 -11.69 36.82 -2.99
N VAL A 66 -10.43 37.25 -3.06
CA VAL A 66 -9.92 38.04 -4.19
C VAL A 66 -9.96 37.19 -5.45
N THR A 67 -10.80 37.60 -6.41
CA THR A 67 -10.86 36.96 -7.73
C THR A 67 -9.76 37.54 -8.60
N ILE A 68 -8.67 36.79 -8.75
CA ILE A 68 -7.60 37.13 -9.67
C ILE A 68 -8.05 36.71 -11.08
N GLN A 69 -8.15 37.67 -12.00
CA GLN A 69 -8.43 37.34 -13.39
C GLN A 69 -7.28 36.46 -13.94
N PRO A 70 -7.59 35.31 -14.55
CA PRO A 70 -6.55 34.42 -15.06
C PRO A 70 -5.77 35.14 -16.17
N THR A 71 -4.49 35.38 -15.93
CA THR A 71 -3.59 35.91 -16.97
C THR A 71 -3.50 34.89 -18.09
N ILE A 72 -4.12 35.19 -19.23
CA ILE A 72 -4.06 34.34 -20.43
C ILE A 72 -2.71 34.57 -21.10
N THR A 73 -1.68 33.87 -20.62
CA THR A 73 -0.38 33.86 -21.28
C THR A 73 -0.50 33.11 -22.60
N LYS A 74 -0.32 33.82 -23.73
CA LYS A 74 -0.30 33.21 -25.06
C LYS A 74 0.93 32.32 -25.21
N MET A 75 0.80 31.04 -24.84
CA MET A 75 1.85 30.05 -25.01
C MET A 75 1.96 29.60 -26.48
N ARG A 76 3.18 29.32 -26.94
CA ARG A 76 3.40 28.75 -28.27
C ARG A 76 2.90 27.31 -28.30
N PRO A 77 2.18 26.87 -29.36
CA PRO A 77 1.62 25.52 -29.44
C PRO A 77 2.67 24.40 -29.49
N SER A 78 3.94 24.73 -29.79
CA SER A 78 5.06 23.79 -29.83
C SER A 78 5.81 23.66 -28.49
N ASP A 79 5.33 24.31 -27.43
CA ASP A 79 6.01 24.29 -26.13
C ASP A 79 5.79 22.95 -25.40
N THR A 80 6.87 22.33 -24.95
CA THR A 80 6.85 21.08 -24.18
C THR A 80 6.15 21.26 -22.82
N MET A 81 6.19 22.47 -22.26
CA MET A 81 5.47 22.81 -21.04
C MET A 81 3.96 22.62 -21.18
N LEU A 82 3.37 22.92 -22.35
CA LEU A 82 1.94 22.69 -22.59
C LEU A 82 1.57 21.22 -22.52
N LYS A 83 2.47 20.32 -22.94
CA LYS A 83 2.25 18.87 -22.82
C LYS A 83 2.24 18.44 -21.36
N ILE A 84 3.17 18.95 -20.56
CA ILE A 84 3.26 18.67 -19.13
C ILE A 84 2.02 19.19 -18.40
N MET A 85 1.59 20.43 -18.69
CA MET A 85 0.39 20.99 -18.08
C MET A 85 -0.88 20.23 -18.45
N LYS A 86 -1.01 19.78 -19.71
CA LYS A 86 -2.13 18.92 -20.12
C LYS A 86 -2.14 17.59 -19.37
N GLN A 87 -0.99 16.93 -19.24
CA GLN A 87 -0.88 15.68 -18.49
C GLN A 87 -1.21 15.85 -17.01
N ARG A 88 -0.77 16.96 -16.39
CA ARG A 88 -1.13 17.26 -14.99
C ARG A 88 -2.63 17.49 -14.83
N LYS A 89 -3.24 18.27 -15.72
CA LYS A 89 -4.68 18.50 -15.71
C LYS A 89 -5.47 17.21 -15.92
N GLU A 90 -5.01 16.33 -16.80
CA GLU A 90 -5.63 15.03 -17.04
C GLU A 90 -5.51 14.11 -15.81
N ALA A 91 -4.35 14.09 -15.14
CA ALA A 91 -4.17 13.36 -13.88
C ALA A 91 -5.09 13.90 -12.77
N GLU A 92 -5.18 15.23 -12.63
CA GLU A 92 -6.01 15.89 -11.63
C GLU A 92 -7.50 15.68 -11.91
N GLU A 93 -7.95 15.74 -13.17
CA GLU A 93 -9.33 15.37 -13.55
C GLU A 93 -9.62 13.89 -13.29
N ASN A 94 -8.67 12.99 -13.53
CA ASN A 94 -8.84 11.57 -13.24
C ASN A 94 -8.93 11.29 -11.74
N GLU A 95 -8.20 12.04 -10.91
CA GLU A 95 -8.28 11.97 -9.45
C GLU A 95 -9.60 12.58 -8.91
N LEU A 96 -10.03 13.73 -9.46
CA LEU A 96 -11.26 14.45 -9.08
C LEU A 96 -12.55 13.74 -9.54
N ARG A 97 -12.52 13.00 -10.65
CA ARG A 97 -13.66 12.17 -11.10
C ARG A 97 -13.94 11.00 -10.16
N GLY A 98 -13.12 10.83 -9.12
CA GLY A 98 -13.34 9.88 -8.07
C GLY A 98 -13.11 8.45 -8.56
N HIS A 99 -13.10 7.53 -7.60
CA HIS A 99 -13.01 6.10 -7.79
C HIS A 99 -14.22 5.50 -8.55
N THR A 100 -14.65 6.10 -9.66
CA THR A 100 -15.37 5.36 -10.69
C THR A 100 -14.45 4.25 -11.11
N VAL A 101 -14.89 3.00 -10.92
CA VAL A 101 -14.21 1.77 -11.31
C VAL A 101 -13.80 1.89 -12.77
N THR A 102 -12.65 2.47 -13.04
CA THR A 102 -12.02 2.44 -14.35
C THR A 102 -11.64 0.98 -14.57
N GLU A 103 -11.80 0.50 -15.80
CA GLU A 103 -11.38 -0.83 -16.19
C GLU A 103 -9.94 -1.07 -15.67
N ASN A 104 -9.71 -2.20 -14.99
CA ASN A 104 -8.47 -2.56 -14.28
C ASN A 104 -8.16 -1.90 -12.92
N ASN A 105 -9.05 -1.09 -12.35
CA ASN A 105 -8.88 -0.61 -10.97
C ASN A 105 -9.75 -1.42 -9.99
N MET A 106 -9.10 -2.14 -9.09
CA MET A 106 -9.73 -3.01 -8.09
C MET A 106 -9.45 -2.50 -6.67
N SER A 107 -10.47 -2.55 -5.80
CA SER A 107 -10.29 -2.23 -4.37
C SER A 107 -9.39 -3.26 -3.68
N ILE A 108 -8.70 -2.86 -2.61
CA ILE A 108 -7.84 -3.77 -1.83
C ILE A 108 -8.65 -4.94 -1.28
N ASP A 109 -9.88 -4.70 -0.83
CA ASP A 109 -10.76 -5.75 -0.30
C ASP A 109 -11.19 -6.75 -1.38
N SER A 110 -11.48 -6.26 -2.59
CA SER A 110 -11.76 -7.11 -3.75
C SER A 110 -10.55 -7.95 -4.14
N LEU A 111 -9.35 -7.37 -4.12
CA LEU A 111 -8.09 -8.07 -4.40
C LEU A 111 -7.85 -9.18 -3.39
N PHE A 112 -7.98 -8.87 -2.10
CA PHE A 112 -7.82 -9.83 -1.02
C PHE A 112 -8.83 -10.98 -1.16
N THR A 113 -10.09 -10.65 -1.46
CA THR A 113 -11.15 -11.63 -1.68
C THR A 113 -10.87 -12.55 -2.88
N LEU A 114 -10.33 -12.00 -3.97
CA LEU A 114 -9.92 -12.78 -5.15
C LEU A 114 -8.80 -13.76 -4.80
N LEU A 115 -7.77 -13.32 -4.08
CA LEU A 115 -6.65 -14.16 -3.69
C LEU A 115 -7.05 -15.24 -2.67
N GLU A 116 -7.94 -14.92 -1.72
CA GLU A 116 -8.52 -15.92 -0.80
C GLU A 116 -9.43 -16.92 -1.52
N GLN A 117 -10.19 -16.49 -2.53
CA GLN A 117 -10.97 -17.39 -3.37
C GLN A 117 -10.05 -18.39 -4.10
N ARG A 118 -8.95 -17.92 -4.69
CA ARG A 118 -7.96 -18.77 -5.35
C ARG A 118 -7.44 -19.86 -4.40
N LYS A 119 -7.03 -19.50 -3.19
CA LYS A 119 -6.48 -20.44 -2.20
C LYS A 119 -7.44 -21.61 -1.89
N ARG A 120 -8.74 -21.40 -2.05
CA ARG A 120 -9.78 -22.42 -1.79
C ARG A 120 -10.13 -23.28 -3.01
N LEU A 121 -9.66 -22.92 -4.20
CA LEU A 121 -9.87 -23.70 -5.41
C LEU A 121 -8.95 -24.93 -5.43
N GLN A 122 -9.38 -25.96 -6.17
CA GLN A 122 -8.53 -27.12 -6.40
C GLN A 122 -7.36 -26.76 -7.34
N PRO A 123 -6.22 -27.47 -7.25
CA PRO A 123 -5.12 -27.30 -8.19
C PRO A 123 -5.61 -27.40 -9.64
N GLY A 124 -5.27 -26.40 -10.47
CA GLY A 124 -5.67 -26.33 -11.88
C GLY A 124 -7.13 -25.90 -12.13
N GLU A 125 -7.94 -25.68 -11.11
CA GLU A 125 -9.32 -25.19 -11.27
C GLU A 125 -9.39 -23.72 -11.69
N ILE A 126 -8.35 -22.94 -11.34
CA ILE A 126 -8.21 -21.55 -11.76
C ILE A 126 -7.82 -21.41 -13.23
N ASP A 127 -7.18 -22.43 -13.81
CA ASP A 127 -6.79 -22.43 -15.23
C ASP A 127 -7.93 -22.86 -16.15
N LYS A 128 -9.06 -23.31 -15.59
CA LYS A 128 -10.27 -23.61 -16.36
C LYS A 128 -10.80 -22.31 -16.99
N PRO A 129 -11.15 -22.33 -18.29
CA PRO A 129 -11.57 -21.13 -19.01
C PRO A 129 -12.84 -20.52 -18.42
N GLU A 130 -13.77 -21.35 -17.95
CA GLU A 130 -15.03 -20.92 -17.33
C GLU A 130 -14.79 -20.13 -16.04
N THR A 131 -13.94 -20.66 -15.15
CA THR A 131 -13.58 -19.99 -13.88
C THR A 131 -12.87 -18.67 -14.15
N ARG A 132 -11.93 -18.65 -15.10
CA ARG A 132 -11.23 -17.43 -15.50
C ARG A 132 -12.17 -16.36 -16.03
N GLN A 133 -13.04 -16.70 -16.96
CA GLN A 133 -14.02 -15.76 -17.51
C GLN A 133 -14.94 -15.20 -16.41
N ALA A 134 -15.38 -16.04 -15.47
CA ALA A 134 -16.19 -15.60 -14.33
C ALA A 134 -15.45 -14.58 -13.45
N ILE A 135 -14.14 -14.78 -13.20
CA ILE A 135 -13.30 -13.86 -12.42
C ILE A 135 -13.11 -12.54 -13.18
N LEU A 136 -12.77 -12.59 -14.47
CA LEU A 136 -12.60 -11.40 -15.30
C LEU A 136 -13.86 -10.54 -15.33
N GLN A 137 -15.04 -11.15 -15.51
CA GLN A 137 -16.31 -10.44 -15.51
C GLN A 137 -16.68 -9.87 -14.14
N LYS A 138 -16.44 -10.64 -13.07
CA LYS A 138 -16.79 -10.23 -11.70
C LYS A 138 -15.97 -9.04 -11.22
N TYR A 139 -14.67 -9.02 -11.54
CA TYR A 139 -13.76 -7.99 -11.05
C TYR A 139 -13.39 -6.94 -12.10
N LYS A 140 -13.84 -7.08 -13.36
CA LYS A 140 -13.56 -6.17 -14.49
C LYS A 140 -12.05 -5.95 -14.70
N ILE A 141 -11.32 -7.07 -14.73
CA ILE A 141 -9.85 -7.11 -14.86
C ILE A 141 -9.50 -7.72 -16.23
N ASP A 142 -8.40 -7.27 -16.84
CA ASP A 142 -7.85 -7.84 -18.08
C ASP A 142 -7.06 -9.13 -17.84
N GLU A 143 -7.11 -10.06 -18.78
CA GLU A 143 -6.48 -11.39 -18.69
C GLU A 143 -4.96 -11.36 -18.42
N PRO A 144 -4.13 -10.55 -19.12
CA PRO A 144 -2.71 -10.42 -18.81
C PRO A 144 -2.46 -9.88 -17.39
N THR A 145 -3.31 -8.98 -16.90
CA THR A 145 -3.16 -8.45 -15.52
C THR A 145 -3.55 -9.48 -14.47
N LEU A 146 -4.59 -10.28 -14.72
CA LEU A 146 -4.96 -11.40 -13.84
C LEU A 146 -3.85 -12.46 -13.81
N SER A 147 -3.29 -12.82 -14.95
CA SER A 147 -2.22 -13.83 -15.03
C SER A 147 -0.95 -13.40 -14.28
N THR A 148 -0.55 -12.14 -14.41
CA THR A 148 0.59 -11.57 -13.68
C THR A 148 0.31 -11.49 -12.19
N LEU A 149 -0.88 -11.05 -11.79
CA LEU A 149 -1.30 -11.01 -10.39
C LEU A 149 -1.21 -12.40 -9.74
N LEU A 150 -1.80 -13.42 -10.37
CA LEU A 150 -1.81 -14.79 -9.86
C LEU A 150 -0.41 -15.42 -9.86
N LYS A 151 0.51 -14.98 -10.71
CA LYS A 151 1.88 -15.48 -10.72
C LYS A 151 2.70 -15.00 -9.52
N TYR A 152 2.54 -13.73 -9.11
CA TYR A 152 3.42 -13.09 -8.14
C TYR A 152 2.81 -12.91 -6.75
N TYR A 153 1.48 -12.83 -6.64
CA TYR A 153 0.82 -12.55 -5.39
C TYR A 153 0.08 -13.78 -4.86
N ASN A 154 0.16 -13.93 -3.55
CA ASN A 154 -0.51 -14.97 -2.81
C ASN A 154 -0.99 -14.43 -1.45
N THR A 155 -1.87 -15.16 -0.77
CA THR A 155 -2.35 -14.86 0.58
C THR A 155 -1.81 -15.86 1.58
N MET A 156 -1.56 -15.41 2.80
CA MET A 156 -1.12 -16.29 3.89
C MET A 156 -2.30 -17.12 4.43
N ALA A 157 -2.04 -18.38 4.78
CA ALA A 157 -2.97 -19.21 5.52
C ALA A 157 -2.58 -19.24 7.00
N ILE A 158 -3.55 -18.95 7.87
CA ILE A 158 -3.38 -19.01 9.32
C ILE A 158 -3.61 -20.45 9.77
N MET A 159 -2.61 -21.05 10.41
CA MET A 159 -2.68 -22.42 10.91
C MET A 159 -3.32 -22.50 12.31
N PRO A 160 -3.80 -23.69 12.71
CA PRO A 160 -4.20 -23.94 14.09
C PRO A 160 -3.07 -23.60 15.07
N PRO A 161 -3.40 -23.13 16.30
CA PRO A 161 -2.37 -22.83 17.30
C PRO A 161 -1.60 -24.10 17.68
N ALA A 162 -0.30 -23.94 17.92
CA ALA A 162 0.53 -25.01 18.45
C ALA A 162 0.25 -25.19 19.94
N ILE A 163 0.08 -26.44 20.39
CA ILE A 163 -0.27 -26.75 21.79
C ILE A 163 0.87 -26.45 22.77
N ASP A 164 2.11 -26.40 22.26
CA ASP A 164 3.29 -26.05 23.05
C ASP A 164 3.36 -24.56 23.39
N ASP A 165 2.65 -23.72 22.64
CA ASP A 165 2.74 -22.28 22.77
C ASP A 165 1.73 -21.77 23.81
N LYS A 166 2.24 -21.19 24.90
CA LYS A 166 1.42 -20.69 26.02
C LYS A 166 0.58 -19.47 25.62
N GLU A 167 0.98 -18.77 24.57
CA GLU A 167 0.31 -17.58 24.06
C GLU A 167 -0.63 -17.88 22.88
N GLU A 168 -0.84 -19.16 22.55
CA GLU A 168 -1.71 -19.61 21.45
C GLU A 168 -1.38 -18.95 20.10
N ARG A 169 -0.10 -18.62 19.86
CA ARG A 169 0.30 -17.95 18.62
C ARG A 169 0.01 -18.87 17.43
N ARG A 170 -0.54 -18.26 16.38
CA ARG A 170 -0.85 -18.95 15.13
C ARG A 170 0.25 -18.71 14.11
N MET A 171 0.74 -19.79 13.52
CA MET A 171 1.73 -19.69 12.45
C MET A 171 1.02 -19.38 11.14
N SER A 172 1.52 -18.38 10.42
CA SER A 172 1.07 -18.06 9.07
C SER A 172 2.00 -18.70 8.05
N VAL A 173 1.45 -19.50 7.14
CA VAL A 173 2.20 -20.18 6.07
C VAL A 173 1.71 -19.67 4.71
N TRP A 174 2.63 -19.44 3.78
CA TRP A 174 2.29 -19.13 2.40
C TRP A 174 1.88 -20.43 1.69
N VAL A 175 0.66 -20.47 1.16
CA VAL A 175 0.11 -21.67 0.51
C VAL A 175 -0.44 -21.29 -0.85
N THR A 176 -0.07 -22.01 -1.90
CA THR A 176 -0.55 -21.77 -3.27
C THR A 176 -1.92 -22.38 -3.55
N ASP A 177 -2.18 -23.56 -3.00
CA ASP A 177 -3.32 -24.40 -3.37
C ASP A 177 -4.03 -24.99 -2.15
N LYS A 178 -5.31 -25.34 -2.31
CA LYS A 178 -6.10 -25.98 -1.26
C LYS A 178 -5.45 -27.25 -0.71
N VAL A 179 -4.88 -28.08 -1.58
CA VAL A 179 -4.26 -29.35 -1.20
C VAL A 179 -3.04 -29.12 -0.31
N ASP A 180 -2.22 -28.12 -0.65
CA ASP A 180 -1.06 -27.76 0.18
C ASP A 180 -1.52 -27.22 1.54
N TRP A 181 -2.58 -26.41 1.58
CA TRP A 181 -3.15 -25.93 2.83
C TRP A 181 -3.65 -27.09 3.72
N GLU A 182 -4.40 -28.02 3.15
CA GLU A 182 -4.89 -29.21 3.87
C GLU A 182 -3.75 -30.08 4.40
N ASN A 183 -2.67 -30.23 3.62
CA ASN A 183 -1.49 -30.97 4.06
C ASN A 183 -0.79 -30.28 5.23
N GLN A 184 -0.61 -28.96 5.16
CA GLN A 184 -0.01 -28.19 6.26
C GLN A 184 -0.87 -28.26 7.54
N VAL A 185 -2.19 -28.11 7.42
CA VAL A 185 -3.12 -28.26 8.55
C VAL A 185 -3.00 -29.66 9.15
N ARG A 186 -3.00 -30.71 8.32
CA ARG A 186 -2.87 -32.10 8.78
C ARG A 186 -1.56 -32.34 9.52
N LEU A 187 -0.44 -31.78 9.05
CA LEU A 187 0.86 -31.88 9.72
C LEU A 187 0.85 -31.21 11.10
N VAL A 188 0.26 -30.01 11.19
CA VAL A 188 0.10 -29.29 12.46
C VAL A 188 -0.78 -30.09 13.43
N ASP A 189 -1.88 -30.66 12.95
CA ASP A 189 -2.78 -31.49 13.76
C ASP A 189 -2.10 -32.77 14.26
N GLN A 190 -1.35 -33.47 13.40
CA GLN A 190 -0.59 -34.66 13.78
C GLN A 190 0.46 -34.34 14.84
N ARG A 191 1.22 -33.25 14.66
CA ARG A 191 2.16 -32.75 15.68
C ARG A 191 1.43 -32.49 17.00
N ASN A 192 0.31 -31.78 16.92
CA ASN A 192 -0.51 -31.42 18.08
C ASN A 192 -1.05 -32.66 18.83
N GLN A 193 -1.47 -33.69 18.11
CA GLN A 193 -1.90 -34.96 18.69
C GLN A 193 -0.75 -35.71 19.36
N ALA A 194 0.44 -35.74 18.75
CA ALA A 194 1.63 -36.36 19.32
C ALA A 194 2.04 -35.71 20.64
N ILE A 195 2.05 -34.37 20.69
CA ILE A 195 2.33 -33.58 21.90
C ILE A 195 1.31 -33.90 22.99
N LYS A 196 0.01 -33.91 22.66
CA LYS A 196 -1.06 -34.26 23.61
C LYS A 196 -0.86 -35.65 24.19
N LYS A 197 -0.56 -36.64 23.35
CA LYS A 197 -0.32 -38.02 23.79
C LYS A 197 0.90 -38.12 24.70
N ALA A 198 2.02 -37.51 24.31
CA ALA A 198 3.25 -37.47 25.12
C ALA A 198 3.00 -36.81 26.48
N ARG A 199 2.23 -35.70 26.52
CA ARG A 199 1.86 -35.03 27.78
C ARG A 199 0.99 -35.91 28.67
N GLN A 200 0.08 -36.69 28.11
CA GLN A 200 -0.74 -37.65 28.86
C GLN A 200 0.08 -38.81 29.40
N GLU A 201 1.02 -39.35 28.62
CA GLU A 201 1.93 -40.41 29.05
C GLU A 201 2.84 -39.92 30.19
N ALA A 202 3.44 -38.73 30.05
CA ALA A 202 4.23 -38.12 31.11
C ALA A 202 3.42 -37.89 32.40
N LEU A 203 2.14 -37.52 32.30
CA LEU A 203 1.27 -37.38 33.48
C LEU A 203 1.01 -38.74 34.16
N LYS A 204 0.80 -39.81 33.38
CA LYS A 204 0.61 -41.16 33.91
C LYS A 204 1.87 -41.66 34.61
N ASP A 205 3.05 -41.42 34.04
CA ASP A 205 4.32 -41.82 34.64
C ASP A 205 4.61 -41.06 35.94
N ASN A 206 4.32 -39.75 35.98
CA ASN A 206 4.46 -38.96 37.21
C ASN A 206 3.48 -39.45 38.29
N ASN A 207 2.23 -39.76 37.95
CA ASN A 207 1.27 -40.30 38.90
C ASN A 207 1.66 -41.70 39.41
N ARG A 208 2.22 -42.57 38.55
CA ARG A 208 2.77 -43.87 38.97
C ARG A 208 3.97 -43.71 39.90
N ALA A 209 4.87 -42.78 39.60
CA ALA A 209 6.04 -42.48 40.44
C ALA A 209 5.63 -41.90 41.80
N LYS A 210 4.57 -41.08 41.87
CA LYS A 210 4.01 -40.61 43.14
C LYS A 210 3.42 -41.75 43.96
N LYS A 211 2.61 -42.61 43.34
CA LYS A 211 2.00 -43.76 44.01
C LYS A 211 3.06 -44.72 44.58
N GLY A 212 4.09 -45.07 43.80
CA GLY A 212 5.16 -45.93 44.30
C GLY A 212 6.00 -45.31 45.43
N LYS A 213 6.10 -43.98 45.50
CA LYS A 213 6.73 -43.27 46.63
C LYS A 213 5.84 -43.21 47.87
N GLU A 214 4.53 -43.17 47.70
CA GLU A 214 3.56 -43.27 48.81
C GLU A 214 3.57 -44.69 49.37
N ASP A 215 3.46 -45.71 48.51
CA ASP A 215 3.52 -47.12 48.90
C ASP A 215 4.84 -47.44 49.64
N SER A 216 5.99 -46.97 49.13
CA SER A 216 7.29 -47.16 49.79
C SER A 216 7.42 -46.42 51.13
N LYS A 217 6.74 -45.28 51.31
CA LYS A 217 6.73 -44.56 52.59
C LYS A 217 5.82 -45.24 53.60
N GLU A 218 4.69 -45.78 53.14
CA GLU A 218 3.79 -46.59 53.97
C GLU A 218 4.49 -47.87 54.44
N ASP A 219 5.20 -48.57 53.54
CA ASP A 219 6.00 -49.76 53.88
C ASP A 219 7.11 -49.43 54.89
N GLN A 220 7.78 -48.28 54.73
CA GLN A 220 8.83 -47.84 55.66
C GLN A 220 8.25 -47.45 57.03
N ALA A 221 7.11 -46.75 57.06
CA ALA A 221 6.41 -46.41 58.30
C ALA A 221 5.88 -47.65 59.04
N LEU A 222 5.40 -48.66 58.30
CA LEU A 222 5.01 -49.95 58.88
C LEU A 222 6.21 -50.67 59.48
N LYS A 223 7.37 -50.66 58.81
CA LYS A 223 8.57 -51.32 59.32
C LYS A 223 9.08 -50.66 60.60
N ASP A 224 9.10 -49.33 60.67
CA ASP A 224 9.54 -48.59 61.86
C ASP A 224 8.64 -48.86 63.08
N LEU A 225 7.33 -49.10 62.88
CA LEU A 225 6.38 -49.45 63.96
C LEU A 225 6.64 -50.83 64.60
N PHE A 226 7.29 -51.75 63.89
CA PHE A 226 7.59 -53.10 64.40
C PHE A 226 9.04 -53.27 64.87
N ASP A 227 9.96 -52.37 64.49
CA ASP A 227 11.36 -52.40 64.93
C ASP A 227 11.59 -51.67 66.28
N GLU A 228 10.65 -50.86 66.77
CA GLU A 228 10.74 -50.16 68.09
C GLU A 228 10.37 -51.01 69.32
N SER A 229 10.08 -52.31 69.16
CA SER A 229 9.77 -53.20 70.28
C SER A 229 10.95 -54.08 70.69
N TYR A 230 12.01 -53.53 71.29
CA TYR A 230 12.94 -54.27 72.17
C TYR A 230 13.76 -53.34 73.07
#